data_AF-A0A521IC77-F1
#
_entry.id   AF-A0A521IC77-F1
#
_cell.length_a   1.000
_cell.length_b   1.000
_cell.length_c   1.000
_cell.angle_alpha   90.00
_cell.angle_beta   90.00
_cell.angle_gamma   90.00
#
_symmetry.space_group_name_H-M   'P 1'
#
loop_
_entity.id
_entity.type
_entity.pdbx_description
1 polymer ?
#
loop_
_entity_poly.entity_id
_entity_poly.type
_entity_poly.pdbx_seq_one_letter_code
_entity_poly.pdbx_strand_id
1 'polypeptide(L)'
;MKADYSQLALQFGQLMGLAQGANLKLAHLTKQGIELVFESATTRTEVRVMPKVYSEGKVIVDAINDLTMLVQVKQIALSNAREVGGGRVELPYSTWFFEGDYL
;
A
#
# COMPACT_ATOMS: atom_id res chain seq x y z
N MET A 1 -22.15 0.68 6.22
CA MET A 1 -21.83 0.08 4.90
C MET A 1 -20.37 -0.36 4.93
N LYS A 2 -20.04 -1.61 4.55
CA LYS A 2 -18.64 -2.00 4.31
C LYS A 2 -18.19 -1.24 3.06
N ALA A 3 -17.18 -0.40 3.16
CA ALA A 3 -16.59 0.24 1.99
C ALA A 3 -16.01 -0.83 1.06
N ASP A 4 -16.37 -0.78 -0.21
CA ASP A 4 -15.83 -1.67 -1.25
C ASP A 4 -14.57 -1.03 -1.83
N TYR A 5 -13.42 -1.65 -1.58
CA TYR A 5 -12.12 -1.18 -2.03
C TYR A 5 -11.65 -1.84 -3.33
N SER A 6 -12.49 -2.67 -3.96
CA SER A 6 -12.11 -3.46 -5.13
C SER A 6 -11.70 -2.59 -6.32
N GLN A 7 -12.44 -1.50 -6.59
CA GLN A 7 -12.10 -0.58 -7.68
C GLN A 7 -10.76 0.13 -7.44
N LEU A 8 -10.53 0.59 -6.20
CA LEU A 8 -9.29 1.24 -5.79
C LEU A 8 -8.10 0.29 -5.91
N ALA A 9 -8.29 -0.96 -5.49
CA ALA A 9 -7.27 -2.01 -5.60
C ALA A 9 -6.93 -2.34 -7.06
N LEU A 10 -7.92 -2.39 -7.95
CA LEU A 10 -7.69 -2.63 -9.39
C LEU A 10 -6.92 -1.48 -10.05
N GLN A 11 -7.29 -0.23 -9.75
CA GLN A 11 -6.57 0.95 -10.24
C GLN A 11 -5.12 0.98 -9.73
N PHE A 12 -4.91 0.71 -8.43
CA PHE A 12 -3.59 0.63 -7.83
C PHE A 12 -2.75 -0.51 -8.45
N GLY A 13 -3.35 -1.68 -8.64
CA GLY A 13 -2.69 -2.84 -9.25
C GLY A 13 -2.27 -2.59 -10.70
N GLN A 14 -3.06 -1.84 -11.48
CA GLN A 14 -2.70 -1.41 -12.83
C GLN A 14 -1.54 -0.41 -12.82
N LEU A 15 -1.58 0.60 -11.94
CA LEU A 15 -0.53 1.61 -11.81
C LEU A 15 0.83 0.99 -11.44
N MET A 16 0.82 -0.05 -10.60
CA MET A 16 2.04 -0.72 -10.15
C MET A 16 2.48 -1.87 -11.06
N GLY A 17 1.75 -2.16 -12.13
CA GLY A 17 2.00 -3.31 -13.00
C GLY A 17 1.79 -4.69 -12.34
N LEU A 18 1.29 -4.72 -11.10
CA LEU A 18 1.12 -5.93 -10.29
C LEU A 18 -0.08 -6.79 -10.70
N ALA A 19 -1.04 -6.21 -11.43
CA ALA A 19 -2.26 -6.88 -11.85
C ALA A 19 -2.15 -7.63 -13.20
N GLN A 20 -1.03 -7.54 -13.92
CA GLN A 20 -0.90 -8.25 -15.21
C GLN A 20 -0.96 -9.76 -15.01
N GLY A 21 -2.07 -10.37 -15.44
CA GLY A 21 -2.32 -11.82 -15.28
C GLY A 21 -2.63 -12.26 -13.84
N ALA A 22 -2.88 -11.33 -12.91
CA ALA A 22 -3.19 -11.62 -11.51
C ALA A 22 -4.60 -11.12 -11.15
N ASN A 23 -5.34 -11.93 -10.39
CA ASN A 23 -6.67 -11.60 -9.93
C ASN A 23 -6.63 -11.06 -8.50
N LEU A 24 -7.40 -10.01 -8.22
CA LEU A 24 -7.60 -9.51 -6.86
C LEU A 24 -8.40 -10.56 -6.05
N LYS A 25 -7.82 -11.03 -4.95
CA LYS A 25 -8.45 -11.98 -4.01
C LYS A 25 -8.93 -11.31 -2.73
N LEU A 26 -8.22 -10.28 -2.29
CA LEU A 26 -8.55 -9.55 -1.07
C LEU A 26 -8.22 -8.08 -1.27
N ALA A 27 -9.15 -7.22 -0.86
CA ALA A 27 -8.91 -5.81 -0.62
C ALA A 27 -9.57 -5.46 0.71
N HIS A 28 -8.77 -5.11 1.72
CA HIS A 28 -9.28 -4.91 3.07
C HIS A 28 -8.59 -3.73 3.75
N LEU A 29 -9.39 -2.80 4.26
CA LEU A 29 -8.92 -1.76 5.17
C LEU A 29 -8.81 -2.34 6.59
N THR A 30 -7.61 -2.34 7.13
CA THR A 30 -7.31 -2.73 8.52
C THR A 30 -7.02 -1.50 9.37
N LYS A 31 -6.85 -1.68 10.68
CA LYS A 31 -6.39 -0.60 11.57
C LYS A 31 -4.98 -0.09 11.24
N GLN A 32 -4.19 -0.88 10.52
CA GLN A 32 -2.79 -0.59 10.21
C GLN A 32 -2.61 0.00 8.80
N GLY A 33 -3.65 -0.03 7.96
CA GLY A 33 -3.58 0.37 6.56
C GLY A 33 -4.40 -0.52 5.64
N ILE A 34 -4.15 -0.43 4.34
CA ILE A 34 -4.84 -1.22 3.31
C ILE A 34 -4.00 -2.44 2.97
N GLU A 35 -4.63 -3.62 2.98
CA GLU A 35 -4.04 -4.86 2.50
C GLU A 35 -4.72 -5.30 1.21
N LEU A 36 -3.91 -5.57 0.18
CA LEU A 36 -4.35 -6.08 -1.11
C LEU A 36 -3.62 -7.41 -1.39
N VAL A 37 -4.35 -8.42 -1.85
CA VAL A 37 -3.77 -9.70 -2.27
C VAL A 37 -4.17 -9.98 -3.69
N PHE A 38 -3.16 -10.11 -4.55
CA PHE A 38 -3.32 -10.51 -5.95
C PHE A 38 -2.75 -11.92 -6.14
N GLU A 39 -3.44 -12.77 -6.88
CA GLU A 39 -2.96 -14.11 -7.21
C GLU A 39 -2.93 -14.33 -8.72
N SER A 40 -1.78 -14.74 -9.22
CA SER A 40 -1.60 -15.30 -10.56
C SER A 40 -1.64 -16.83 -10.51
N ALA A 41 -1.39 -17.49 -11.64
CA ALA A 41 -1.27 -18.94 -11.70
C ALA A 41 -0.09 -19.50 -10.88
N THR A 42 0.96 -18.70 -10.64
CA THR A 42 2.21 -19.18 -10.02
C THR A 42 2.60 -18.41 -8.76
N THR A 43 2.06 -17.22 -8.55
CA THR A 43 2.48 -16.31 -7.47
C THR A 43 1.31 -15.67 -6.75
N ARG A 44 1.47 -15.48 -5.44
CA ARG A 44 0.66 -14.59 -4.62
C ARG A 44 1.46 -13.33 -4.33
N THR A 45 0.90 -12.17 -4.67
CA THR A 45 1.46 -10.85 -4.36
C THR A 45 0.63 -10.22 -3.26
N GLU A 46 1.24 -9.98 -2.11
CA GLU A 46 0.67 -9.27 -0.98
C GLU A 46 1.20 -7.85 -0.98
N VAL A 47 0.29 -6.88 -1.01
CA VAL A 47 0.61 -5.46 -0.97
C VAL A 47 0.01 -4.87 0.29
N ARG A 48 0.82 -4.17 1.07
CA ARG A 48 0.39 -3.39 2.24
C ARG A 48 0.71 -1.94 2.04
N VAL A 49 -0.28 -1.09 2.23
CA VAL A 49 -0.16 0.36 2.21
C VAL A 49 -0.48 0.86 3.62
N MET A 50 0.52 1.37 4.32
CA MET A 50 0.41 1.75 5.74
C MET A 50 0.83 3.21 5.92
N PRO A 51 0.07 4.03 6.68
CA PRO A 51 0.57 5.31 7.14
C PRO A 51 1.70 5.08 8.17
N LYS A 52 2.74 5.90 8.10
CA LYS A 52 3.86 5.88 9.04
C LYS A 52 4.24 7.31 9.40
N VAL A 53 4.53 7.57 10.67
CA VAL A 53 5.04 8.89 11.10
C VAL A 53 6.51 9.01 10.70
N TYR A 54 6.85 10.06 9.95
CA TYR A 54 8.21 10.42 9.59
C TYR A 54 9.02 10.66 10.86
N SER A 55 10.19 10.05 10.94
CA SER A 55 11.05 10.13 12.13
C SER A 55 12.52 10.12 11.74
N GLU A 56 12.93 11.07 10.91
CA GLU A 56 14.35 11.40 10.79
C GLU A 56 14.72 12.54 11.76
N GLY A 57 15.42 12.19 12.83
CA GLY A 57 16.42 13.06 13.42
C GLY A 57 15.99 14.22 14.33
N LYS A 58 14.82 14.87 14.23
CA LYS A 58 14.42 15.97 15.15
C LYS A 58 12.96 16.39 14.99
N VAL A 59 12.27 16.47 16.13
CA VAL A 59 11.01 17.19 16.43
C VAL A 59 9.84 16.91 15.48
N ILE A 60 8.84 16.18 15.99
CA ILE A 60 7.49 16.16 15.40
C ILE A 60 6.97 17.59 15.49
N VAL A 61 6.90 18.30 14.37
CA VAL A 61 6.40 19.68 14.35
C VAL A 61 4.88 19.64 14.25
N ASP A 62 4.33 18.68 13.52
CA ASP A 62 2.90 18.41 13.45
C ASP A 62 2.62 16.98 12.94
N ALA A 63 1.94 16.16 13.75
CA ALA A 63 1.68 14.76 13.43
C ALA A 63 0.83 14.55 12.16
N ILE A 64 0.12 15.57 11.68
CA ILE A 64 -0.61 15.53 10.42
C ILE A 64 0.32 15.77 9.23
N ASN A 65 1.29 16.68 9.36
CA ASN A 65 2.21 17.07 8.29
C ASN A 65 3.41 16.11 8.17
N ASP A 66 3.74 15.40 9.25
CA ASP A 66 4.86 14.44 9.31
C ASP A 66 4.43 13.00 9.00
N LEU A 67 3.39 12.78 8.20
CA LEU A 67 3.02 11.44 7.74
C LEU A 67 3.88 11.03 6.54
N THR A 68 4.04 9.73 6.36
CA THR A 68 4.59 9.08 5.17
C THR A 68 3.72 7.89 4.84
N MET A 69 3.76 7.46 3.58
CA MET A 69 3.06 6.26 3.14
C MET A 69 4.07 5.17 2.86
N LEU A 70 3.98 4.10 3.64
CA LEU A 70 4.77 2.91 3.44
C LEU A 70 4.04 1.94 2.51
N VAL A 71 4.64 1.65 1.36
CA VAL A 71 4.16 0.60 0.45
C VAL A 71 5.11 -0.58 0.55
N GLN A 72 4.59 -1.71 1.01
CA GLN A 72 5.31 -2.97 1.07
C GLN A 72 4.68 -3.96 0.11
N VAL A 73 5.51 -4.59 -0.71
CA VAL A 73 5.11 -5.64 -1.65
C VAL A 73 5.88 -6.90 -1.29
N LYS A 74 5.19 -8.01 -1.16
CA LYS A 74 5.76 -9.34 -0.96
C LYS A 74 5.22 -10.28 -2.03
N GLN A 75 6.11 -11.01 -2.71
CA GLN A 75 5.73 -12.01 -3.70
C GLN A 75 6.11 -13.41 -3.20
N ILE A 76 5.14 -14.29 -3.20
CA ILE A 76 5.23 -15.66 -2.69
C ILE A 76 4.93 -16.62 -3.84
N ALA A 77 5.81 -17.60 -4.08
CA ALA A 77 5.52 -18.67 -5.03
C ALA A 77 4.49 -19.64 -4.44
N LEU A 78 3.44 -19.93 -5.19
CA LEU A 78 2.37 -20.84 -4.74
C LEU A 78 2.84 -22.31 -4.65
N SER A 79 3.87 -22.68 -5.41
CA SER A 79 4.38 -24.06 -5.46
C SER A 79 5.05 -24.52 -4.17
N ASN A 80 5.65 -23.61 -3.40
CA ASN A 80 6.44 -23.95 -2.21
C ASN A 80 6.31 -22.93 -1.07
N ALA A 81 5.39 -21.96 -1.19
CA ALA A 81 5.17 -20.87 -0.23
C ALA A 81 6.43 -20.04 0.09
N ARG A 82 7.46 -20.08 -0.78
CA ARG A 82 8.70 -19.32 -0.58
C ARG A 82 8.54 -17.91 -1.11
N GLU A 83 9.10 -16.94 -0.40
CA GLU A 83 9.25 -15.58 -0.89
C GLU A 83 10.22 -15.57 -2.08
N VAL A 84 9.74 -15.07 -3.21
CA VAL A 84 10.49 -15.03 -4.50
C VAL A 84 10.80 -13.61 -4.94
N GLY A 85 10.24 -12.61 -4.26
CA GLY A 85 10.47 -11.22 -4.58
C GLY A 85 9.66 -10.30 -3.68
N GLY A 86 9.81 -9.01 -3.92
CA GLY A 86 9.18 -7.98 -3.12
C GLY A 86 10.11 -6.82 -2.86
N GLY A 87 9.59 -5.85 -2.14
CA GLY A 87 10.30 -4.64 -1.80
C GLY A 87 9.47 -3.76 -0.90
N ARG A 88 10.14 -2.77 -0.33
CA ARG A 88 9.51 -1.79 0.54
C ARG A 88 9.96 -0.43 0.03
N VAL A 89 8.99 0.45 -0.23
CA VAL A 89 9.24 1.85 -0.57
C VAL A 89 8.48 2.72 0.42
N GLU A 90 9.19 3.68 0.99
CA GLU A 90 8.60 4.73 1.80
C GLU A 90 8.40 5.93 0.88
N LEU A 91 7.14 6.26 0.65
CA LEU A 91 6.76 7.42 -0.14
C LEU A 91 6.61 8.59 0.83
N PRO A 92 7.38 9.68 0.65
CA PRO A 92 7.17 10.87 1.43
C PRO A 92 5.75 11.37 1.16
N TYR A 93 5.01 11.70 2.22
CA TYR A 93 3.79 12.46 2.04
C TYR A 93 4.26 13.85 1.65
N SER A 94 4.26 14.12 0.34
CA SER A 94 4.43 15.49 -0.11
C SER A 94 3.26 16.28 0.47
N THR A 95 3.54 17.44 1.01
CA THR A 95 2.55 18.42 1.44
C THR A 95 1.70 18.83 0.23
N TRP A 96 0.63 18.07 -0.06
CA TRP A 96 -0.41 18.45 -1.03
C TRP A 96 -1.57 19.20 -0.37
N PHE A 97 -1.58 19.30 0.96
CA PHE A 97 -2.43 20.26 1.65
C PHE A 97 -1.73 21.62 1.59
N PHE A 98 -2.11 22.42 0.60
CA PHE A 98 -1.85 23.84 0.68
C PHE A 98 -2.64 24.38 1.88
N GLU A 99 -2.04 25.32 2.60
CA GLU A 99 -2.57 26.03 3.78
C GLU A 99 -3.95 26.72 3.58
N GLY A 100 -4.62 26.49 2.45
CA GLY A 100 -5.92 27.05 2.06
C GLY A 100 -7.09 26.05 1.92
N ASP A 101 -6.88 24.73 2.06
CA ASP A 101 -7.98 23.74 1.93
C ASP A 101 -8.89 23.64 3.17
N TYR A 102 -8.62 24.47 4.20
CA TYR A 102 -9.42 24.57 5.42
C TYR A 102 -10.36 25.80 5.45
N LEU A 103 -10.52 26.52 4.33
CA LEU A 103 -11.47 27.65 4.22
C LEU A 103 -12.74 27.28 3.45
#